data_AF-A0A171A2P0-F1
#
_entry.id   AF-A0A171A2P0-F1
#
_cell.length_a   1.000
_cell.length_b   1.000
_cell.length_c   1.000
_cell.angle_alpha   90.00
_cell.angle_beta   90.00
_cell.angle_gamma   90.00
#
_symmetry.space_group_name_H-M   'P 1'
#
loop_
_entity.id
_entity.type
_entity.pdbx_description
1 polymer ?
#
loop_
_entity_poly.entity_id
_entity_poly.type
_entity_poly.pdbx_seq_one_letter_code
_entity_poly.pdbx_strand_id
1 'polypeptide(L)'
;MITLVAVAFFASCADNSDLFNYDVQKPDGLAQLEYLKSYKVLKEYVDTTKFRLGAGVSATEFNTKGALYRIIKSNFTDVTAGYEMKHGAVVQNDGSMDFSTVESFVKTAQGAGISVFGHTLCWHANQNATYLNSIIAPTVIVGSAPARWDPLWSQNFETDNSSTAGSVYSYNANAVRGFTAAGGGKDGIGRALTITNAAVRTNDWDCQIFFTFPKAVKQGDKLRLTMDIKSDANASYPTQAHTAPGAYKFYDFFGTLSSTPTWTTYVKEMTVSSSQDGCNTIAFNLGKTATTYYFDNAKVEIWNPNPGTTTVPKTDAEKTAIIDKALENWISSMLAKTKGYVKAWDVVNEPMSDSDPTQIKTGVGKTLAADEFYWQDYLGKDYAVRAIQLARQYGNATDKLFVNDYGLENPDQKKCQGLIQYINYIESKGVKVDGIGTQMHVTLGINTIEGIRAMLTNLAATGKLIKITELDMGIRPAGSMANVKTADVTFDQLKQMSDFYKQIVKAYFELIPAAQRYGITQWSLVDSPTSSSWRPGEPIGLWDANYNRKPAYAGFADGLQK
;
A
#
# COMPACT_ATOMS: atom_id res chain seq x y z
N MET A 1 -72.92 -45.26 49.60
CA MET A 1 -72.06 -46.22 48.88
C MET A 1 -70.63 -45.71 48.97
N ILE A 2 -69.80 -46.47 49.68
CA ILE A 2 -68.38 -46.25 49.91
C ILE A 2 -67.64 -47.18 48.95
N THR A 3 -66.62 -46.71 48.22
CA THR A 3 -65.39 -47.50 48.05
C THR A 3 -64.19 -46.61 47.73
N LEU A 4 -63.15 -46.76 48.54
CA LEU A 4 -61.79 -46.31 48.31
C LEU A 4 -60.86 -47.50 48.67
N VAL A 5 -59.82 -47.70 47.85
CA VAL A 5 -58.52 -48.40 48.10
C VAL A 5 -58.51 -49.92 48.36
N ALA A 6 -57.69 -50.66 47.58
CA ALA A 6 -56.49 -51.37 48.08
C ALA A 6 -55.70 -52.12 46.98
N VAL A 7 -54.40 -52.21 47.23
CA VAL A 7 -53.26 -52.65 46.41
C VAL A 7 -53.07 -54.18 46.40
N ALA A 8 -52.51 -54.76 45.34
CA ALA A 8 -51.66 -55.97 45.43
C ALA A 8 -50.66 -56.06 44.26
N PHE A 9 -49.50 -56.63 44.57
CA PHE A 9 -48.22 -56.58 43.86
C PHE A 9 -47.84 -57.97 43.28
N PHE A 10 -46.91 -57.95 42.31
CA PHE A 10 -45.93 -58.97 41.89
C PHE A 10 -46.17 -59.91 40.68
N ALA A 11 -45.16 -59.83 39.81
CA ALA A 11 -44.38 -60.90 39.17
C ALA A 11 -44.53 -61.04 37.64
N SER A 12 -43.53 -60.51 36.92
CA SER A 12 -42.99 -61.16 35.73
C SER A 12 -41.48 -60.94 35.70
N CYS A 13 -40.73 -62.03 35.87
CA CYS A 13 -39.29 -62.08 35.66
C CYS A 13 -39.01 -62.32 34.18
N ALA A 14 -38.09 -61.56 33.61
CA ALA A 14 -36.84 -62.05 33.04
C ALA A 14 -36.29 -60.97 32.11
N ASP A 15 -35.23 -60.30 32.57
CA ASP A 15 -34.31 -59.56 31.71
C ASP A 15 -33.81 -60.49 30.61
N ASN A 16 -34.17 -60.18 29.37
CA ASN A 16 -33.48 -60.69 28.20
C ASN A 16 -32.78 -59.50 27.54
N SER A 17 -31.75 -58.99 28.22
CA SER A 17 -30.95 -57.83 27.79
C SER A 17 -29.80 -58.22 26.84
N ASP A 18 -29.98 -59.26 26.02
CA ASP A 18 -28.89 -59.81 25.19
C ASP A 18 -29.23 -59.90 23.69
N LEU A 19 -30.15 -59.08 23.18
CA LEU A 19 -30.47 -59.10 21.74
C LEU A 19 -30.29 -57.81 20.95
N PHE A 20 -29.80 -56.72 21.56
CA PHE A 20 -29.24 -55.57 20.82
C PHE A 20 -28.19 -54.82 21.64
N ASN A 21 -27.12 -55.49 22.05
CA ASN A 21 -25.89 -54.79 22.46
C ASN A 21 -25.20 -54.25 21.21
N TYR A 22 -25.72 -53.16 20.66
CA TYR A 22 -25.02 -52.38 19.65
C TYR A 22 -24.05 -51.46 20.40
N ASP A 23 -22.92 -52.02 20.82
CA ASP A 23 -21.82 -51.23 21.37
C ASP A 23 -21.12 -50.51 20.21
N VAL A 24 -21.48 -49.25 19.99
CA VAL A 24 -20.76 -48.41 19.04
C VAL A 24 -19.43 -48.07 19.69
N GLN A 25 -18.38 -48.83 19.34
CA GLN A 25 -17.02 -48.42 19.68
C GLN A 25 -16.81 -47.00 19.20
N LYS A 26 -16.65 -46.10 20.16
CA LYS A 26 -16.39 -44.70 19.91
C LYS A 26 -15.04 -44.60 19.20
N PRO A 27 -14.93 -43.84 18.09
CA PRO A 27 -13.67 -43.66 17.40
C PRO A 27 -12.55 -43.24 18.37
N ASP A 28 -11.39 -43.88 18.30
CA ASP A 28 -10.27 -43.70 19.25
C ASP A 28 -9.88 -42.22 19.44
N GLY A 29 -9.96 -41.42 18.36
CA GLY A 29 -9.69 -39.98 18.42
C GLY A 29 -10.65 -39.18 19.31
N LEU A 30 -11.92 -39.60 19.44
CA LEU A 30 -12.89 -38.94 20.33
C LEU A 30 -12.70 -39.38 21.78
N ALA A 31 -12.29 -40.62 22.04
CA ALA A 31 -12.00 -41.09 23.40
C ALA A 31 -10.78 -40.36 24.00
N GLN A 32 -9.75 -40.09 23.18
CA GLN A 32 -8.54 -39.37 23.59
C GLN A 32 -8.78 -37.92 24.01
N LEU A 33 -9.90 -37.31 23.62
CA LEU A 33 -10.22 -35.90 23.91
C LEU A 33 -11.30 -35.74 24.99
N GLU A 34 -11.94 -36.81 25.47
CA GLU A 34 -13.02 -36.71 26.46
C GLU A 34 -12.61 -36.00 27.75
N TYR A 35 -11.37 -36.18 28.19
CA TYR A 35 -10.86 -35.53 29.40
C TYR A 35 -10.93 -33.99 29.31
N LEU A 36 -10.90 -33.41 28.10
CA LEU A 36 -10.98 -31.95 27.88
C LEU A 36 -12.34 -31.37 28.27
N LYS A 37 -13.39 -32.20 28.37
CA LYS A 37 -14.71 -31.78 28.84
C LYS A 37 -14.72 -31.47 30.34
N SER A 38 -13.78 -32.03 31.11
CA SER A 38 -13.67 -31.77 32.55
C SER A 38 -13.11 -30.39 32.89
N TYR A 39 -12.42 -29.73 31.93
CA TYR A 39 -11.86 -28.41 32.15
C TYR A 39 -12.95 -27.33 32.18
N LYS A 40 -12.80 -26.38 33.09
CA LYS A 40 -13.66 -25.20 33.21
C LYS A 40 -13.43 -24.25 32.04
N VAL A 41 -14.26 -23.22 31.93
CA VAL A 41 -13.99 -22.10 31.01
C VAL A 41 -12.77 -21.30 31.49
N LEU A 42 -11.94 -20.79 30.57
CA LEU A 42 -10.59 -20.29 30.92
C LEU A 42 -10.59 -19.16 31.97
N LYS A 43 -11.54 -18.22 31.91
CA LYS A 43 -11.64 -17.12 32.88
C LYS A 43 -11.89 -17.55 34.33
N GLU A 44 -12.35 -18.78 34.57
CA GLU A 44 -12.52 -19.31 35.94
C GLU A 44 -11.20 -19.68 36.62
N TYR A 45 -10.09 -19.76 35.88
CA TYR A 45 -8.77 -20.06 36.42
C TYR A 45 -8.01 -18.82 36.90
N VAL A 46 -8.54 -17.60 36.70
CA VAL A 46 -7.86 -16.34 37.02
C VAL A 46 -8.73 -15.38 37.83
N ASP A 47 -8.09 -14.49 38.61
CA ASP A 47 -8.77 -13.35 39.25
C ASP A 47 -9.00 -12.26 38.19
N THR A 48 -10.17 -12.31 37.56
CA THR A 48 -10.57 -11.40 36.47
C THR A 48 -10.65 -9.92 36.86
N THR A 49 -10.59 -9.61 38.17
CA THR A 49 -10.53 -8.21 38.64
C THR A 49 -9.14 -7.60 38.52
N LYS A 50 -8.09 -8.45 38.42
CA LYS A 50 -6.68 -8.04 38.41
C LYS A 50 -5.94 -8.44 37.13
N PHE A 51 -6.51 -9.34 36.34
CA PHE A 51 -5.84 -9.95 35.20
C PHE A 51 -6.74 -9.97 33.97
N ARG A 52 -6.23 -9.48 32.82
CA ARG A 52 -6.93 -9.51 31.55
C ARG A 52 -6.60 -10.78 30.79
N LEU A 53 -7.55 -11.71 30.75
CA LEU A 53 -7.49 -12.85 29.86
C LEU A 53 -8.17 -12.50 28.55
N GLY A 54 -7.40 -12.39 27.47
CA GLY A 54 -7.83 -11.82 26.19
C GLY A 54 -7.89 -12.79 25.02
N ALA A 55 -8.65 -12.41 24.01
CA ALA A 55 -8.76 -13.13 22.73
C ALA A 55 -8.52 -12.19 21.54
N GLY A 56 -7.70 -12.62 20.58
CA GLY A 56 -7.62 -12.03 19.26
C GLY A 56 -8.81 -12.47 18.40
N VAL A 57 -9.41 -11.56 17.64
CA VAL A 57 -10.54 -11.85 16.75
C VAL A 57 -10.63 -10.82 15.62
N SER A 58 -11.21 -11.20 14.47
CA SER A 58 -11.71 -10.20 13.52
C SER A 58 -12.88 -9.46 14.13
N ALA A 59 -12.85 -8.12 14.06
CA ALA A 59 -13.97 -7.30 14.51
C ALA A 59 -15.26 -7.64 13.76
N THR A 60 -15.15 -7.90 12.46
CA THR A 60 -16.28 -8.28 11.60
C THR A 60 -16.92 -9.58 12.09
N GLU A 61 -16.11 -10.62 12.31
CA GLU A 61 -16.61 -11.91 12.80
C GLU A 61 -17.22 -11.80 14.20
N PHE A 62 -16.57 -11.06 15.10
CA PHE A 62 -17.07 -10.84 16.46
C PHE A 62 -18.45 -10.15 16.47
N ASN A 63 -18.66 -9.18 15.58
CA ASN A 63 -19.92 -8.44 15.45
C ASN A 63 -21.10 -9.31 14.99
N THR A 64 -20.85 -10.44 14.31
CA THR A 64 -21.91 -11.38 13.92
C THR A 64 -22.56 -12.10 15.11
N LYS A 65 -21.91 -12.08 16.28
CA LYS A 65 -22.32 -12.80 17.50
C LYS A 65 -22.48 -14.31 17.29
N GLY A 66 -21.69 -14.87 16.36
CA GLY A 66 -21.62 -16.30 16.05
C GLY A 66 -20.92 -17.15 17.11
N ALA A 67 -20.38 -18.30 16.70
CA ALA A 67 -19.73 -19.26 17.59
C ALA A 67 -18.49 -18.67 18.30
N LEU A 68 -17.59 -18.01 17.58
CA LEU A 68 -16.42 -17.36 18.19
C LEU A 68 -16.80 -16.33 19.25
N TYR A 69 -17.79 -15.48 18.99
CA TYR A 69 -18.28 -14.52 19.99
C TYR A 69 -18.73 -15.22 21.29
N ARG A 70 -19.43 -16.36 21.19
CA ARG A 70 -19.87 -17.12 22.37
C ARG A 70 -18.70 -17.76 23.11
N ILE A 71 -17.70 -18.27 22.38
CA ILE A 71 -16.47 -18.80 22.97
C ILE A 71 -15.73 -17.69 23.71
N ILE A 72 -15.58 -16.52 23.08
CA ILE A 72 -14.92 -15.34 23.66
C ILE A 72 -15.65 -14.91 24.94
N LYS A 73 -16.96 -14.69 24.86
CA LYS A 73 -17.78 -14.30 26.03
C LYS A 73 -17.72 -15.31 27.19
N SER A 74 -17.62 -16.60 26.86
CA SER A 74 -17.58 -17.65 27.88
C SER A 74 -16.21 -17.79 28.54
N ASN A 75 -15.13 -17.61 27.79
CA ASN A 75 -13.77 -17.94 28.25
C ASN A 75 -12.88 -16.74 28.57
N PHE A 76 -13.20 -15.55 28.06
CA PHE A 76 -12.31 -14.39 28.10
C PHE A 76 -12.98 -13.16 28.71
N THR A 77 -12.17 -12.16 29.00
CA THR A 77 -12.55 -10.89 29.66
C THR A 77 -12.10 -9.66 28.89
N ASP A 78 -11.28 -9.86 27.86
CA ASP A 78 -10.65 -8.83 27.04
C ASP A 78 -10.66 -9.29 25.58
N VAL A 79 -10.69 -8.37 24.63
CA VAL A 79 -10.65 -8.69 23.19
C VAL A 79 -9.78 -7.70 22.44
N THR A 80 -9.05 -8.20 21.44
CA THR A 80 -8.21 -7.40 20.53
C THR A 80 -8.66 -7.64 19.09
N ALA A 81 -8.90 -6.56 18.33
CA ALA A 81 -9.20 -6.67 16.90
C ALA A 81 -7.92 -6.93 16.11
N GLY A 82 -7.92 -7.95 15.24
CA GLY A 82 -6.74 -8.35 14.49
C GLY A 82 -6.31 -7.35 13.38
N TYR A 83 -7.26 -6.62 12.78
CA TYR A 83 -6.97 -5.67 11.71
C TYR A 83 -7.77 -4.37 11.81
N GLU A 84 -9.04 -4.43 12.22
CA GLU A 84 -10.00 -3.36 11.98
C GLU A 84 -9.76 -2.08 12.80
N MET A 85 -8.84 -2.10 13.76
CA MET A 85 -8.40 -0.92 14.53
C MET A 85 -7.03 -0.38 14.07
N LYS A 86 -6.45 -0.93 13.00
CA LYS A 86 -5.19 -0.46 12.38
C LYS A 86 -5.46 0.65 11.36
N HIS A 87 -4.43 1.44 11.06
CA HIS A 87 -4.52 2.61 10.20
C HIS A 87 -5.11 2.28 8.80
N GLY A 88 -4.62 1.23 8.15
CA GLY A 88 -5.08 0.82 6.82
C GLY A 88 -6.52 0.31 6.75
N ALA A 89 -7.10 -0.11 7.88
CA ALA A 89 -8.50 -0.54 7.94
C ALA A 89 -9.48 0.64 8.02
N VAL A 90 -9.02 1.80 8.51
CA VAL A 90 -9.87 2.95 8.79
C VAL A 90 -9.65 4.08 7.80
N VAL A 91 -8.40 4.39 7.47
CA VAL A 91 -8.04 5.52 6.61
C VAL A 91 -8.15 5.12 5.15
N GLN A 92 -8.91 5.89 4.38
CA GLN A 92 -9.14 5.71 2.95
C GLN A 92 -8.08 6.45 2.13
N ASN A 93 -8.02 6.18 0.82
CA ASN A 93 -7.00 6.75 -0.07
C ASN A 93 -7.09 8.29 -0.20
N ASP A 94 -8.26 8.88 0.07
CA ASP A 94 -8.48 10.32 0.08
C ASP A 94 -8.25 10.97 1.47
N GLY A 95 -7.86 10.17 2.47
CA GLY A 95 -7.66 10.60 3.85
C GLY A 95 -8.92 10.62 4.71
N SER A 96 -10.09 10.31 4.15
CA SER A 96 -11.30 10.10 4.94
C SER A 96 -11.16 8.87 5.85
N MET A 97 -11.89 8.84 6.96
CA MET A 97 -11.79 7.77 7.97
C MET A 97 -13.15 7.13 8.21
N ASP A 98 -13.21 5.80 8.10
CA ASP A 98 -14.40 5.00 8.43
C ASP A 98 -14.20 4.22 9.72
N PHE A 99 -14.91 4.64 10.77
CA PHE A 99 -14.88 4.01 12.09
C PHE A 99 -16.05 3.05 12.34
N SER A 100 -16.94 2.82 11.36
CA SER A 100 -18.18 2.08 11.55
C SER A 100 -17.97 0.68 12.15
N THR A 101 -17.00 -0.07 11.62
CA THR A 101 -16.63 -1.41 12.13
C THR A 101 -16.04 -1.35 13.53
N VAL A 102 -15.21 -0.35 13.83
CA VAL A 102 -14.60 -0.13 15.15
C VAL A 102 -15.67 0.21 16.19
N GLU A 103 -16.56 1.14 15.88
CA GLU A 103 -17.66 1.55 16.77
C GLU A 103 -18.61 0.36 17.05
N SER A 104 -18.92 -0.43 16.02
CA SER A 104 -19.72 -1.66 16.17
C SER A 104 -19.02 -2.70 17.05
N PHE A 105 -17.71 -2.90 16.87
CA PHE A 105 -16.91 -3.81 17.66
C PHE A 105 -16.86 -3.42 19.14
N VAL A 106 -16.55 -2.16 19.42
CA VAL A 106 -16.53 -1.61 20.78
C VAL A 106 -17.90 -1.75 21.44
N LYS A 107 -18.98 -1.44 20.72
CA LYS A 107 -20.36 -1.59 21.22
C LYS A 107 -20.72 -3.06 21.49
N THR A 108 -20.31 -3.97 20.62
CA THR A 108 -20.54 -5.41 20.81
C THR A 108 -19.78 -5.94 22.02
N ALA A 109 -18.52 -5.55 22.19
CA ALA A 109 -17.71 -5.91 23.36
C ALA A 109 -18.31 -5.34 24.66
N GLN A 110 -18.73 -4.07 24.64
CA GLN A 110 -19.41 -3.43 25.75
C GLN A 110 -20.71 -4.14 26.14
N GLY A 111 -21.56 -4.49 25.17
CA GLY A 111 -22.78 -5.26 25.42
C GLY A 111 -22.53 -6.68 25.93
N ALA A 112 -21.34 -7.23 25.68
CA ALA A 112 -20.91 -8.52 26.20
C ALA A 112 -20.27 -8.43 27.60
N GLY A 113 -19.93 -7.23 28.07
CA GLY A 113 -19.16 -7.01 29.30
C GLY A 113 -17.68 -7.38 29.18
N ILE A 114 -17.12 -7.29 27.97
CA ILE A 114 -15.74 -7.69 27.64
C ILE A 114 -14.95 -6.42 27.33
N SER A 115 -13.82 -6.20 28.01
CA SER A 115 -12.98 -5.03 27.72
C SER A 115 -12.31 -5.15 26.35
N VAL A 116 -11.90 -4.02 25.80
CA VAL A 116 -11.18 -3.96 24.52
C VAL A 116 -9.77 -3.46 24.79
N PHE A 117 -8.80 -4.17 24.22
CA PHE A 117 -7.42 -3.72 24.14
C PHE A 117 -7.16 -3.20 22.73
N GLY A 118 -6.86 -1.90 22.61
CA GLY A 118 -6.72 -1.24 21.33
C GLY A 118 -5.39 -1.59 20.65
N HIS A 119 -5.46 -2.05 19.41
CA HIS A 119 -4.30 -2.44 18.62
C HIS A 119 -4.51 -2.00 17.16
N THR A 120 -3.74 -1.04 16.61
CA THR A 120 -2.67 -0.25 17.24
C THR A 120 -2.64 1.16 16.65
N LEU A 121 -2.11 2.12 17.39
CA LEU A 121 -2.09 3.53 16.98
C LEU A 121 -0.92 3.88 16.03
N CYS A 122 0.23 3.25 16.17
CA CYS A 122 1.41 3.56 15.34
C CYS A 122 2.16 2.27 15.01
N TRP A 123 2.19 1.92 13.73
CA TRP A 123 2.88 0.73 13.22
C TRP A 123 3.42 1.01 11.82
N HIS A 124 4.37 0.19 11.37
CA HIS A 124 4.95 0.31 10.04
C HIS A 124 4.17 -0.47 8.98
N ALA A 125 3.49 -1.56 9.37
CA ALA A 125 2.67 -2.38 8.48
C ALA A 125 1.17 -2.08 8.63
N ASN A 126 0.35 -2.59 7.71
CA ASN A 126 -1.10 -2.37 7.65
C ASN A 126 -1.49 -0.88 7.71
N GLN A 127 -0.73 -0.04 7.02
CA GLN A 127 -0.99 1.39 6.84
C GLN A 127 -1.69 1.62 5.49
N ASN A 128 -2.54 2.65 5.39
CA ASN A 128 -2.89 3.18 4.07
C ASN A 128 -1.70 3.98 3.51
N ALA A 129 -0.71 3.28 2.95
CA ALA A 129 0.48 3.91 2.38
C ALA A 129 0.16 4.71 1.11
N THR A 130 -0.90 4.36 0.37
CA THR A 130 -1.37 5.16 -0.78
C THR A 130 -1.71 6.58 -0.36
N TYR A 131 -2.52 6.74 0.69
CA TYR A 131 -2.85 8.05 1.24
C TYR A 131 -1.60 8.77 1.77
N LEU A 132 -0.81 8.12 2.64
CA LEU A 132 0.36 8.74 3.27
C LEU A 132 1.42 9.18 2.25
N ASN A 133 1.64 8.42 1.18
CA ASN A 133 2.53 8.80 0.10
C ASN A 133 1.95 9.93 -0.76
N SER A 134 0.63 9.99 -0.94
CA SER A 134 -0.02 11.03 -1.75
C SER A 134 0.14 12.43 -1.14
N ILE A 135 0.05 12.55 0.20
CA ILE A 135 0.12 13.85 0.89
C ILE A 135 1.53 14.43 0.92
N ILE A 136 2.56 13.59 0.76
CA ILE A 136 3.97 14.00 0.65
C ILE A 136 4.49 14.04 -0.80
N ALA A 137 3.64 13.75 -1.78
CA ALA A 137 4.02 13.76 -3.19
C ALA A 137 4.45 15.17 -3.65
N PRO A 138 5.29 15.27 -4.71
CA PRO A 138 5.63 16.55 -5.32
C PRO A 138 4.38 17.36 -5.68
N THR A 139 4.42 18.67 -5.43
CA THR A 139 3.35 19.58 -5.81
C THR A 139 3.36 19.76 -7.32
N VAL A 140 2.22 19.53 -7.98
CA VAL A 140 2.05 19.75 -9.42
C VAL A 140 1.55 21.18 -9.66
N ILE A 141 2.32 21.99 -10.39
CA ILE A 141 1.98 23.35 -10.81
C ILE A 141 1.58 23.29 -12.28
N VAL A 142 0.29 23.51 -12.59
CA VAL A 142 -0.23 23.48 -13.97
C VAL A 142 0.08 24.81 -14.67
N GLY A 143 0.65 24.75 -15.88
CA GLY A 143 0.82 25.92 -16.75
C GLY A 143 2.05 26.79 -16.46
N SER A 144 3.03 26.29 -15.71
CA SER A 144 4.25 27.04 -15.33
C SER A 144 5.48 26.77 -16.21
N ALA A 145 5.37 25.91 -17.23
CA ALA A 145 6.46 25.73 -18.19
C ALA A 145 6.64 27.00 -19.07
N PRO A 146 7.88 27.42 -19.41
CA PRO A 146 8.11 28.62 -20.20
C PRO A 146 7.59 28.45 -21.63
N ALA A 147 7.05 29.53 -22.19
CA ALA A 147 6.54 29.56 -23.55
C ALA A 147 7.63 29.18 -24.57
N ARG A 148 7.26 28.38 -25.58
CA ARG A 148 8.20 27.88 -26.59
C ARG A 148 7.53 27.67 -27.94
N TRP A 149 8.35 27.46 -28.96
CA TRP A 149 7.91 27.00 -30.28
C TRP A 149 7.86 25.46 -30.30
N ASP A 150 6.69 24.89 -30.53
CA ASP A 150 6.50 23.44 -30.69
C ASP A 150 6.52 23.08 -32.18
N PRO A 151 7.13 21.96 -32.59
CA PRO A 151 7.17 21.53 -33.98
C PRO A 151 5.75 21.17 -34.47
N LEU A 152 5.33 21.80 -35.57
CA LEU A 152 4.08 21.48 -36.26
C LEU A 152 4.33 20.53 -37.44
N TRP A 153 5.45 20.72 -38.13
CA TRP A 153 5.84 19.95 -39.31
C TRP A 153 7.33 20.14 -39.60
N SER A 154 8.01 19.14 -40.14
CA SER A 154 9.39 19.28 -40.62
C SER A 154 9.73 18.26 -41.70
N GLN A 155 10.59 18.64 -42.64
CA GLN A 155 11.18 17.77 -43.65
C GLN A 155 12.64 18.18 -43.92
N ASN A 156 13.55 17.22 -43.82
CA ASN A 156 15.00 17.42 -44.05
C ASN A 156 15.48 16.87 -45.41
N PHE A 157 14.62 16.17 -46.18
CA PHE A 157 14.90 15.70 -47.54
C PHE A 157 16.07 14.70 -47.71
N GLU A 158 16.61 14.17 -46.62
CA GLU A 158 17.80 13.29 -46.64
C GLU A 158 17.51 11.91 -47.22
N THR A 159 16.33 11.35 -46.96
CA THR A 159 15.98 9.96 -47.29
C THR A 159 14.83 9.83 -48.28
N ASP A 160 14.25 10.94 -48.72
CA ASP A 160 13.08 10.95 -49.61
C ASP A 160 13.47 10.54 -51.03
N ASN A 161 12.71 9.64 -51.66
CA ASN A 161 12.95 9.16 -53.03
C ASN A 161 11.69 9.04 -53.90
N SER A 162 10.46 9.26 -53.38
CA SER A 162 9.24 9.35 -54.20
C SER A 162 8.21 10.29 -53.57
N SER A 163 7.35 10.92 -54.40
CA SER A 163 6.14 11.61 -53.90
C SER A 163 4.90 10.81 -54.28
N THR A 164 4.56 9.79 -53.50
CA THR A 164 3.28 9.08 -53.64
C THR A 164 2.19 9.82 -52.86
N ALA A 165 0.91 9.52 -53.13
CA ALA A 165 -0.20 9.98 -52.28
C ALA A 165 0.11 9.72 -50.79
N GLY A 166 0.09 10.76 -49.96
CA GLY A 166 0.54 10.71 -48.56
C GLY A 166 1.93 11.32 -48.29
N SER A 167 2.61 11.84 -49.32
CA SER A 167 3.86 12.60 -49.14
C SER A 167 3.58 13.98 -48.53
N VAL A 168 4.49 14.44 -47.66
CA VAL A 168 4.35 15.71 -46.93
C VAL A 168 4.57 16.98 -47.79
N TYR A 169 4.92 16.77 -49.07
CA TYR A 169 4.95 17.80 -50.09
C TYR A 169 4.51 17.26 -51.46
N SER A 170 4.04 18.15 -52.33
CA SER A 170 3.59 17.85 -53.70
C SER A 170 3.89 19.01 -54.63
N TYR A 171 3.75 18.85 -55.94
CA TYR A 171 4.10 19.88 -56.93
C TYR A 171 3.20 19.78 -58.17
N ASN A 172 3.08 20.86 -58.93
CA ASN A 172 2.24 20.90 -60.14
C ASN A 172 3.03 20.48 -61.40
N ALA A 173 2.34 20.41 -62.55
CA ALA A 173 2.90 19.86 -63.79
C ALA A 173 4.14 20.60 -64.34
N ASN A 174 4.35 21.87 -63.98
CA ASN A 174 5.47 22.67 -64.48
C ASN A 174 6.69 22.66 -63.54
N ALA A 175 6.56 22.07 -62.35
CA ALA A 175 7.60 21.94 -61.35
C ALA A 175 8.29 20.58 -61.50
N VAL A 176 9.48 20.56 -62.10
CA VAL A 176 10.24 19.31 -62.30
C VAL A 176 11.05 19.02 -61.03
N ARG A 177 10.67 17.97 -60.30
CA ARG A 177 11.31 17.59 -59.03
C ARG A 177 12.55 16.71 -59.21
N GLY A 178 13.59 16.98 -58.44
CA GLY A 178 14.76 16.13 -58.27
C GLY A 178 15.33 16.23 -56.85
N PHE A 179 16.50 15.62 -56.66
CA PHE A 179 17.30 15.77 -55.43
C PHE A 179 18.76 15.96 -55.81
N THR A 180 19.52 16.67 -54.98
CA THR A 180 20.97 16.73 -55.16
C THR A 180 21.61 15.38 -54.82
N ALA A 181 22.85 15.18 -55.28
CA ALA A 181 23.70 14.15 -54.71
C ALA A 181 23.96 14.40 -53.21
N ALA A 182 24.40 13.37 -52.49
CA ALA A 182 24.87 13.53 -51.12
C ALA A 182 26.05 14.53 -51.07
N GLY A 183 26.02 15.42 -50.09
CA GLY A 183 26.90 16.59 -49.98
C GLY A 183 26.40 17.81 -50.75
N GLY A 184 25.19 17.77 -51.32
CA GLY A 184 24.58 18.87 -52.07
C GLY A 184 23.59 19.73 -51.26
N GLY A 185 23.25 19.32 -50.03
CA GLY A 185 22.45 20.11 -49.10
C GLY A 185 23.22 21.31 -48.53
N LYS A 186 22.61 22.01 -47.58
CA LYS A 186 23.28 23.16 -46.94
C LYS A 186 24.56 22.72 -46.23
N ASP A 187 25.57 23.58 -46.27
CA ASP A 187 26.90 23.36 -45.67
C ASP A 187 27.64 22.10 -46.17
N GLY A 188 27.24 21.58 -47.33
CA GLY A 188 27.84 20.37 -47.92
C GLY A 188 27.43 19.09 -47.20
N ILE A 189 26.34 19.11 -46.43
CA ILE A 189 25.80 17.97 -45.71
C ILE A 189 24.57 17.47 -46.47
N GLY A 190 24.43 16.14 -46.60
CA GLY A 190 23.15 15.55 -47.00
C GLY A 190 22.67 15.88 -48.43
N ARG A 191 21.36 15.80 -48.64
CA ARG A 191 20.69 16.09 -49.93
C ARG A 191 19.65 17.20 -49.77
N ALA A 192 19.52 18.03 -50.80
CA ALA A 192 18.43 18.99 -50.91
C ALA A 192 17.39 18.56 -51.95
N LEU A 193 16.14 18.95 -51.74
CA LEU A 193 15.08 18.87 -52.73
C LEU A 193 15.31 19.91 -53.83
N THR A 194 15.20 19.52 -55.10
CA THR A 194 15.26 20.44 -56.23
C THR A 194 13.92 20.56 -56.94
N ILE A 195 13.56 21.77 -57.35
CA ILE A 195 12.43 22.06 -58.22
C ILE A 195 12.89 22.95 -59.37
N THR A 196 12.88 22.42 -60.59
CA THR A 196 13.28 23.15 -61.79
C THR A 196 12.06 23.72 -62.51
N ASN A 197 12.06 25.04 -62.70
CA ASN A 197 11.16 25.73 -63.61
C ASN A 197 11.90 26.00 -64.93
N ALA A 198 11.55 25.29 -66.00
CA ALA A 198 12.29 25.33 -67.26
C ALA A 198 12.18 26.65 -68.04
N ALA A 199 11.14 27.45 -67.80
CA ALA A 199 10.90 28.72 -68.49
C ALA A 199 10.12 29.68 -67.60
N VAL A 200 10.27 30.99 -67.85
CA VAL A 200 9.42 32.01 -67.22
C VAL A 200 7.97 31.76 -67.62
N ARG A 201 7.08 31.73 -66.64
CA ARG A 201 5.65 31.43 -66.82
C ARG A 201 4.82 32.71 -66.84
N THR A 202 3.64 32.62 -67.45
CA THR A 202 2.66 33.72 -67.49
C THR A 202 2.30 34.15 -66.08
N ASN A 203 1.88 33.19 -65.24
CA ASN A 203 1.61 33.42 -63.83
C ASN A 203 2.70 32.81 -62.95
N ASP A 204 2.93 33.41 -61.79
CA ASP A 204 3.89 32.91 -60.79
C ASP A 204 3.46 31.55 -60.20
N TRP A 205 2.15 31.30 -60.07
CA TRP A 205 1.59 30.02 -59.62
C TRP A 205 1.57 28.92 -60.70
N ASP A 206 1.91 29.22 -61.96
CA ASP A 206 1.91 28.20 -63.00
C ASP A 206 2.99 27.12 -62.73
N CYS A 207 4.01 27.41 -61.92
CA CYS A 207 4.97 26.44 -61.36
C CYS A 207 4.94 26.52 -59.83
N GLN A 208 4.52 25.46 -59.15
CA GLN A 208 4.33 25.44 -57.68
C GLN A 208 4.82 24.15 -57.03
N ILE A 209 5.33 24.31 -55.80
CA ILE A 209 5.48 23.25 -54.81
C ILE A 209 4.63 23.58 -53.58
N PHE A 210 4.10 22.54 -52.94
CA PHE A 210 3.21 22.62 -51.79
C PHE A 210 3.81 21.84 -50.61
N PHE A 211 3.92 22.46 -49.44
CA PHE A 211 4.25 21.79 -48.17
C PHE A 211 3.00 21.71 -47.30
N THR A 212 2.61 20.51 -46.86
CA THR A 212 1.34 20.30 -46.14
C THR A 212 1.60 19.80 -44.72
N PHE A 213 1.09 20.55 -43.74
CA PHE A 213 1.14 20.17 -42.32
C PHE A 213 -0.06 19.27 -41.96
N PRO A 214 0.10 18.42 -40.94
CA PRO A 214 -0.93 17.46 -40.54
C PRO A 214 -2.16 18.12 -39.89
N LYS A 215 -2.04 19.34 -39.39
CA LYS A 215 -3.10 20.06 -38.67
C LYS A 215 -3.35 21.42 -39.33
N ALA A 216 -4.63 21.71 -39.60
CA ALA A 216 -5.06 23.02 -40.05
C ALA A 216 -4.85 24.08 -38.96
N VAL A 217 -4.33 25.24 -39.37
CA VAL A 217 -4.03 26.36 -38.48
C VAL A 217 -5.30 27.16 -38.19
N LYS A 218 -5.36 27.81 -37.04
CA LYS A 218 -6.51 28.62 -36.62
C LYS A 218 -6.15 30.09 -36.54
N GLN A 219 -7.13 30.97 -36.77
CA GLN A 219 -6.96 32.40 -36.54
C GLN A 219 -6.35 32.66 -35.15
N GLY A 220 -5.28 33.46 -35.09
CA GLY A 220 -4.56 33.79 -33.87
C GLY A 220 -3.40 32.87 -33.54
N ASP A 221 -3.27 31.70 -34.18
CA ASP A 221 -2.06 30.87 -34.06
C ASP A 221 -0.84 31.69 -34.51
N LYS A 222 0.27 31.61 -33.77
CA LYS A 222 1.55 32.14 -34.21
C LYS A 222 2.39 31.01 -34.77
N LEU A 223 2.93 31.19 -35.97
CA LEU A 223 3.69 30.18 -36.69
C LEU A 223 5.08 30.71 -37.02
N ARG A 224 6.05 29.79 -37.09
CA ARG A 224 7.41 30.06 -37.56
C ARG A 224 7.80 29.07 -38.65
N LEU A 225 8.04 29.56 -39.86
CA LEU A 225 8.68 28.80 -40.94
C LEU A 225 10.18 29.01 -40.87
N THR A 226 10.95 27.93 -40.86
CA THR A 226 12.40 27.91 -41.01
C THR A 226 12.75 26.97 -42.15
N MET A 227 13.57 27.40 -43.12
CA MET A 227 14.02 26.53 -44.20
C MET A 227 15.28 27.06 -44.86
N ASP A 228 16.13 26.18 -45.33
CA ASP A 228 17.30 26.52 -46.11
C ASP A 228 16.94 26.59 -47.58
N ILE A 229 17.37 27.67 -48.25
CA ILE A 229 17.04 27.95 -49.65
C ILE A 229 18.25 28.42 -50.45
N LYS A 230 18.31 28.01 -51.72
CA LYS A 230 19.12 28.63 -52.78
C LYS A 230 18.46 28.44 -54.15
N SER A 231 18.95 29.13 -55.17
CA SER A 231 18.53 28.93 -56.56
C SER A 231 19.68 29.22 -57.53
N ASP A 232 19.70 28.56 -58.69
CA ASP A 232 20.80 28.74 -59.67
C ASP A 232 20.88 30.17 -60.22
N ALA A 233 19.77 30.90 -60.20
CA ALA A 233 19.68 32.32 -60.52
C ALA A 233 18.98 33.08 -59.38
N ASN A 234 19.22 34.38 -59.28
CA ASN A 234 18.50 35.22 -58.32
C ASN A 234 16.99 35.13 -58.58
N ALA A 235 16.22 34.76 -57.57
CA ALA A 235 14.77 34.55 -57.68
C ALA A 235 14.03 35.13 -56.48
N SER A 236 12.80 35.56 -56.71
CA SER A 236 11.87 36.06 -55.69
C SER A 236 10.50 35.43 -55.94
N TYR A 237 9.93 34.80 -54.92
CA TYR A 237 8.72 33.99 -55.05
C TYR A 237 7.83 34.11 -53.81
N PRO A 238 6.56 34.52 -53.98
CA PRO A 238 5.62 34.60 -52.87
C PRO A 238 5.13 33.22 -52.44
N THR A 239 4.57 33.18 -51.24
CA THR A 239 3.82 32.03 -50.73
C THR A 239 2.32 32.28 -50.72
N GLN A 240 1.52 31.23 -50.85
CA GLN A 240 0.07 31.28 -50.72
C GLN A 240 -0.42 30.31 -49.65
N ALA A 241 -1.52 30.67 -48.99
CA ALA A 241 -2.19 29.84 -48.01
C ALA A 241 -3.26 29.00 -48.69
N HIS A 242 -3.20 27.69 -48.48
CA HIS A 242 -4.05 26.69 -49.11
C HIS A 242 -4.69 25.78 -48.06
N THR A 243 -5.91 25.32 -48.32
CA THR A 243 -6.64 24.33 -47.46
C THR A 243 -6.34 22.88 -47.82
N ALA A 244 -5.67 22.68 -48.95
CA ALA A 244 -5.04 21.47 -49.45
C ALA A 244 -4.16 21.86 -50.66
N PRO A 245 -3.20 21.05 -51.13
CA PRO A 245 -2.44 21.34 -52.34
C PRO A 245 -3.36 21.75 -53.52
N GLY A 246 -3.12 22.92 -54.11
CA GLY A 246 -3.95 23.50 -55.18
C GLY A 246 -5.28 24.15 -54.75
N ALA A 247 -5.77 23.92 -53.52
CA ALA A 247 -6.97 24.57 -52.99
C ALA A 247 -6.65 25.95 -52.37
N TYR A 248 -6.45 26.93 -53.24
CA TYR A 248 -6.08 28.31 -52.89
C TYR A 248 -7.10 28.98 -51.96
N LYS A 249 -6.60 29.71 -50.96
CA LYS A 249 -7.43 30.52 -50.05
C LYS A 249 -6.99 31.97 -49.96
N PHE A 250 -5.69 32.25 -49.81
CA PHE A 250 -5.20 33.61 -49.60
C PHE A 250 -3.79 33.84 -50.16
N TYR A 251 -3.58 35.01 -50.79
CA TYR A 251 -2.33 35.40 -51.45
C TYR A 251 -1.35 36.04 -50.46
N ASP A 252 -0.97 35.26 -49.45
CA ASP A 252 0.20 35.43 -48.56
C ASP A 252 0.08 34.36 -47.47
N PHE A 253 1.11 33.54 -47.23
CA PHE A 253 1.15 32.73 -46.00
C PHE A 253 2.36 33.11 -45.15
N PHE A 254 3.56 32.89 -45.67
CA PHE A 254 4.82 33.23 -45.04
C PHE A 254 5.58 34.31 -45.84
N GLY A 255 4.88 35.21 -46.52
CA GLY A 255 5.47 36.29 -47.31
C GLY A 255 6.18 35.83 -48.58
N THR A 256 7.08 36.69 -49.06
CA THR A 256 7.91 36.46 -50.25
C THR A 256 9.32 36.04 -49.85
N LEU A 257 9.77 34.92 -50.40
CA LEU A 257 11.13 34.41 -50.25
C LEU A 257 12.00 34.97 -51.38
N SER A 258 13.30 35.08 -51.13
CA SER A 258 14.29 35.45 -52.14
C SER A 258 15.53 34.58 -51.98
N SER A 259 16.02 34.01 -53.08
CA SER A 259 17.18 33.13 -53.09
C SER A 259 18.18 33.51 -54.18
N THR A 260 19.44 33.21 -53.91
CA THR A 260 20.59 33.41 -54.81
C THR A 260 21.32 32.06 -54.99
N PRO A 261 22.40 31.98 -55.79
CA PRO A 261 23.23 30.77 -55.90
C PRO A 261 23.92 30.33 -54.60
N THR A 262 23.73 31.05 -53.50
CA THR A 262 24.31 30.73 -52.18
C THR A 262 23.21 30.32 -51.21
N TRP A 263 23.47 29.29 -50.40
CA TRP A 263 22.55 28.84 -49.35
C TRP A 263 22.31 29.92 -48.29
N THR A 264 21.05 30.19 -48.02
CA THR A 264 20.60 31.06 -46.93
C THR A 264 19.50 30.38 -46.13
N THR A 265 19.41 30.70 -44.84
CA THR A 265 18.33 30.19 -43.98
C THR A 265 17.24 31.25 -43.90
N TYR A 266 16.06 30.90 -44.40
CA TYR A 266 14.87 31.71 -44.32
C TYR A 266 14.16 31.45 -42.99
N VAL A 267 13.86 32.52 -42.23
CA VAL A 267 13.06 32.46 -41.00
C VAL A 267 11.94 33.48 -41.10
N LYS A 268 10.70 33.02 -40.96
CA LYS A 268 9.51 33.89 -40.95
C LYS A 268 8.56 33.51 -39.85
N GLU A 269 8.27 34.47 -38.99
CA GLU A 269 7.18 34.38 -38.04
C GLU A 269 5.95 35.12 -38.57
N MET A 270 4.77 34.59 -38.26
CA MET A 270 3.48 35.19 -38.61
C MET A 270 2.43 34.92 -37.53
N THR A 271 1.35 35.70 -37.56
CA THR A 271 0.10 35.39 -36.85
C THR A 271 -0.97 35.09 -37.89
N VAL A 272 -1.66 33.96 -37.75
CA VAL A 272 -2.71 33.52 -38.68
C VAL A 272 -3.89 34.47 -38.63
N SER A 273 -4.19 35.08 -39.77
CA SER A 273 -5.36 35.95 -39.97
C SER A 273 -6.63 35.14 -40.23
N SER A 274 -7.79 35.78 -40.17
CA SER A 274 -9.08 35.15 -40.55
C SER A 274 -9.09 34.62 -41.98
N SER A 275 -8.34 35.24 -42.90
CA SER A 275 -8.23 34.80 -44.30
C SER A 275 -7.43 33.50 -44.46
N GLN A 276 -6.58 33.16 -43.48
CA GLN A 276 -5.72 31.97 -43.48
C GLN A 276 -6.24 30.86 -42.55
N ASP A 277 -7.31 31.13 -41.80
CA ASP A 277 -7.94 30.16 -40.88
C ASP A 277 -8.31 28.87 -41.63
N GLY A 278 -8.02 27.70 -41.05
CA GLY A 278 -8.28 26.41 -41.67
C GLY A 278 -7.31 26.01 -42.80
N CYS A 279 -6.31 26.84 -43.14
CA CYS A 279 -5.25 26.42 -44.06
C CYS A 279 -4.32 25.39 -43.41
N ASN A 280 -3.78 24.48 -44.22
CA ASN A 280 -2.75 23.53 -43.78
C ASN A 280 -1.63 23.35 -44.80
N THR A 281 -1.62 24.13 -45.88
CA THR A 281 -0.65 23.98 -46.97
C THR A 281 -0.03 25.33 -47.33
N ILE A 282 1.29 25.36 -47.44
CA ILE A 282 2.06 26.46 -48.04
C ILE A 282 2.26 26.13 -49.51
N ALA A 283 1.83 26.99 -50.41
CA ALA A 283 2.24 26.93 -51.81
C ALA A 283 3.36 27.94 -52.07
N PHE A 284 4.41 27.55 -52.79
CA PHE A 284 5.48 28.44 -53.22
C PHE A 284 5.35 28.70 -54.72
N ASN A 285 5.26 29.97 -55.12
CA ASN A 285 5.00 30.38 -56.50
C ASN A 285 6.30 30.61 -57.28
N LEU A 286 6.76 29.59 -58.00
CA LEU A 286 8.10 29.52 -58.58
C LEU A 286 8.17 29.94 -60.08
N GLY A 287 7.07 30.41 -60.65
CA GLY A 287 6.93 30.61 -62.10
C GLY A 287 7.68 31.80 -62.72
N LYS A 288 8.06 32.83 -61.94
CA LYS A 288 8.61 34.08 -62.50
C LYS A 288 10.09 34.05 -62.87
N THR A 289 10.84 33.05 -62.38
CA THR A 289 12.24 32.84 -62.75
C THR A 289 12.43 31.44 -63.32
N ALA A 290 13.08 31.35 -64.49
CA ALA A 290 13.53 30.08 -65.04
C ALA A 290 14.84 29.68 -64.34
N THR A 291 14.76 28.76 -63.38
CA THR A 291 15.89 28.35 -62.53
C THR A 291 15.56 27.03 -61.83
N THR A 292 16.57 26.42 -61.18
CA THR A 292 16.36 25.36 -60.20
C THR A 292 16.38 25.96 -58.80
N TYR A 293 15.31 25.73 -58.05
CA TYR A 293 15.18 26.06 -56.64
C TYR A 293 15.61 24.86 -55.80
N TYR A 294 16.27 25.14 -54.68
CA TYR A 294 16.76 24.15 -53.74
C TYR A 294 16.14 24.43 -52.37
N PHE A 295 15.58 23.40 -51.76
CA PHE A 295 14.96 23.45 -50.44
C PHE A 295 15.58 22.40 -49.54
N ASP A 296 15.94 22.80 -48.33
CA ASP A 296 16.55 21.92 -47.33
C ASP A 296 16.07 22.31 -45.91
N ASN A 297 16.11 21.38 -44.97
CA ASN A 297 15.77 21.55 -43.54
C ASN A 297 14.50 22.41 -43.27
N ALA A 298 13.41 22.12 -43.97
CA ALA A 298 12.17 22.89 -43.83
C ALA A 298 11.43 22.49 -42.55
N LYS A 299 11.00 23.46 -41.75
CA LYS A 299 10.24 23.26 -40.51
C LYS A 299 9.21 24.35 -40.33
N VAL A 300 8.01 23.97 -39.91
CA VAL A 300 6.97 24.87 -39.37
C VAL A 300 6.81 24.57 -37.89
N GLU A 301 6.84 25.60 -37.06
CA GLU A 301 6.56 25.53 -35.63
C GLU A 301 5.34 26.39 -35.28
N ILE A 302 4.67 26.04 -34.19
CA ILE A 302 3.55 26.79 -33.61
C ILE A 302 3.93 27.28 -32.20
N TRP A 303 3.55 28.51 -31.86
CA TRP A 303 3.83 29.07 -30.54
C TRP A 303 2.93 28.44 -29.48
N ASN A 304 3.54 27.89 -28.44
CA ASN A 304 2.86 27.37 -27.27
C ASN A 304 3.14 28.27 -26.05
N PRO A 305 2.17 29.10 -25.63
CA PRO A 305 2.37 30.00 -24.51
C PRO A 305 2.40 29.30 -23.14
N ASN A 306 1.85 28.08 -23.01
CA ASN A 306 1.70 27.35 -21.73
C ASN A 306 1.93 25.83 -21.88
N PRO A 307 3.17 25.36 -22.10
CA PRO A 307 3.40 23.99 -22.56
C PRO A 307 3.31 22.85 -21.52
N GLY A 308 2.83 23.07 -20.30
CA GLY A 308 2.52 21.96 -19.35
C GLY A 308 2.87 22.19 -17.87
N THR A 309 2.73 21.13 -17.07
CA THR A 309 2.89 21.08 -15.61
C THR A 309 4.35 21.00 -15.14
N THR A 310 4.73 21.77 -14.12
CA THR A 310 5.98 21.59 -13.36
C THR A 310 5.70 20.82 -12.07
N THR A 311 6.61 19.94 -11.63
CA THR A 311 6.53 19.29 -10.32
C THR A 311 7.60 19.84 -9.38
N VAL A 312 7.22 20.21 -8.17
CA VAL A 312 8.12 20.71 -7.12
C VAL A 312 8.14 19.69 -5.99
N PRO A 313 9.27 18.99 -5.75
CA PRO A 313 9.40 18.08 -4.62
C PRO A 313 9.19 18.81 -3.29
N LYS A 314 8.54 18.16 -2.33
CA LYS A 314 8.49 18.68 -0.95
C LYS A 314 9.84 18.50 -0.27
N THR A 315 10.26 19.50 0.48
CA THR A 315 11.41 19.43 1.38
C THR A 315 11.16 18.45 2.52
N ASP A 316 12.22 17.96 3.16
CA ASP A 316 12.07 17.02 4.27
C ASP A 316 11.32 17.65 5.46
N ALA A 317 11.54 18.93 5.75
CA ALA A 317 10.80 19.65 6.79
C ALA A 317 9.29 19.74 6.49
N GLU A 318 8.91 19.97 5.23
CA GLU A 318 7.49 19.94 4.82
C GLU A 318 6.90 18.54 4.98
N LYS A 319 7.63 17.50 4.57
CA LYS A 319 7.16 16.10 4.75
C LYS A 319 7.00 15.76 6.22
N THR A 320 7.96 16.11 7.07
CA THR A 320 7.87 15.90 8.53
C THR A 320 6.63 16.57 9.11
N ALA A 321 6.36 17.83 8.77
CA ALA A 321 5.18 18.55 9.26
C ALA A 321 3.86 17.91 8.78
N ILE A 322 3.80 17.50 7.50
CA ILE A 322 2.62 16.83 6.92
C ILE A 322 2.37 15.48 7.59
N ILE A 323 3.41 14.67 7.78
CA ILE A 323 3.31 13.34 8.40
C ILE A 323 3.01 13.44 9.90
N ASP A 324 3.57 14.42 10.62
CA ASP A 324 3.22 14.66 12.03
C ASP A 324 1.73 14.98 12.16
N LYS A 325 1.20 15.84 11.26
CA LYS A 325 -0.21 16.18 11.28
C LYS A 325 -1.10 14.99 10.92
N ALA A 326 -0.67 14.14 9.98
CA ALA A 326 -1.39 12.91 9.64
C ALA A 326 -1.44 11.94 10.83
N LEU A 327 -0.32 11.76 11.55
CA LEU A 327 -0.25 10.94 12.76
C LEU A 327 -1.17 11.49 13.87
N GLU A 328 -1.15 12.81 14.10
CA GLU A 328 -2.03 13.48 15.05
C GLU A 328 -3.51 13.28 14.69
N ASN A 329 -3.89 13.51 13.43
CA ASN A 329 -5.26 13.35 12.98
C ASN A 329 -5.75 11.90 13.15
N TRP A 330 -4.90 10.92 12.83
CA TRP A 330 -5.20 9.50 13.03
C TRP A 330 -5.41 9.15 14.51
N ILE A 331 -4.43 9.45 15.36
CA ILE A 331 -4.47 9.09 16.79
C ILE A 331 -5.63 9.80 17.50
N SER A 332 -5.79 11.11 17.26
CA SER A 332 -6.87 11.89 17.88
C SER A 332 -8.26 11.38 17.48
N SER A 333 -8.47 11.04 16.20
CA SER A 333 -9.74 10.54 15.70
C SER A 333 -10.07 9.15 16.25
N MET A 334 -9.10 8.22 16.23
CA MET A 334 -9.29 6.88 16.80
C MET A 334 -9.65 6.96 18.30
N LEU A 335 -8.90 7.74 19.08
CA LEU A 335 -9.18 7.92 20.51
C LEU A 335 -10.50 8.64 20.77
N ALA A 336 -10.87 9.64 19.96
CA ALA A 336 -12.16 10.31 20.10
C ALA A 336 -13.34 9.34 20.00
N LYS A 337 -13.24 8.33 19.12
CA LYS A 337 -14.28 7.31 18.93
C LYS A 337 -14.30 6.21 19.99
N THR A 338 -13.16 5.93 20.62
CA THR A 338 -12.98 4.70 21.40
C THR A 338 -12.77 4.95 22.90
N LYS A 339 -12.31 6.14 23.32
CA LYS A 339 -11.92 6.46 24.70
C LYS A 339 -13.04 6.28 25.74
N GLY A 340 -14.30 6.22 25.30
CA GLY A 340 -15.43 5.90 26.17
C GLY A 340 -15.34 4.50 26.79
N TYR A 341 -14.71 3.54 26.11
CA TYR A 341 -14.69 2.14 26.53
C TYR A 341 -13.31 1.47 26.44
N VAL A 342 -12.48 1.81 25.45
CA VAL A 342 -11.12 1.28 25.32
C VAL A 342 -10.19 2.01 26.29
N LYS A 343 -9.54 1.28 27.20
CA LYS A 343 -8.72 1.84 28.31
C LYS A 343 -7.25 1.44 28.29
N ALA A 344 -6.83 0.67 27.28
CA ALA A 344 -5.44 0.31 27.08
C ALA A 344 -5.15 0.14 25.59
N TRP A 345 -3.95 0.52 25.20
CA TRP A 345 -3.54 0.60 23.81
C TRP A 345 -2.10 0.12 23.62
N ASP A 346 -1.89 -0.67 22.58
CA ASP A 346 -0.61 -0.68 21.88
C ASP A 346 -0.50 0.64 21.11
N VAL A 347 0.27 1.58 21.68
CA VAL A 347 0.48 2.88 21.04
C VAL A 347 1.50 2.74 19.91
N VAL A 348 2.56 1.99 20.16
CA VAL A 348 3.62 1.73 19.17
C VAL A 348 3.80 0.23 19.05
N ASN A 349 3.67 -0.28 17.83
CA ASN A 349 3.85 -1.69 17.52
C ASN A 349 5.12 -1.89 16.69
N GLU A 350 5.88 -2.92 17.05
CA GLU A 350 7.08 -3.44 16.37
C GLU A 350 8.10 -2.37 15.96
N PRO A 351 8.57 -1.53 16.91
CA PRO A 351 9.57 -0.52 16.60
C PRO A 351 10.94 -1.11 16.26
N MET A 352 11.30 -2.29 16.76
CA MET A 352 12.68 -2.78 16.71
C MET A 352 13.02 -3.55 15.43
N SER A 353 14.18 -3.25 14.84
CA SER A 353 14.66 -3.92 13.62
C SER A 353 15.00 -5.39 13.87
N ASP A 354 14.65 -6.26 12.92
CA ASP A 354 14.98 -7.69 13.00
C ASP A 354 16.44 -7.97 12.60
N SER A 355 17.00 -7.17 11.69
CA SER A 355 18.39 -7.35 11.23
C SER A 355 19.41 -6.74 12.18
N ASP A 356 19.03 -5.64 12.84
CA ASP A 356 19.83 -5.00 13.89
C ASP A 356 18.91 -4.61 15.06
N PRO A 357 18.68 -5.53 16.02
CA PRO A 357 17.80 -5.29 17.16
C PRO A 357 18.22 -4.16 18.11
N THR A 358 19.34 -3.47 17.86
CA THR A 358 19.73 -2.26 18.59
C THR A 358 19.13 -0.97 18.00
N GLN A 359 18.58 -1.06 16.78
CA GLN A 359 18.03 0.07 16.03
C GLN A 359 16.52 -0.06 15.85
N ILE A 360 15.86 1.08 15.63
CA ILE A 360 14.47 1.10 15.18
C ILE A 360 14.40 0.67 13.71
N LYS A 361 13.28 0.07 13.30
CA LYS A 361 13.02 -0.33 11.92
C LYS A 361 13.15 0.89 10.98
N THR A 362 13.45 0.65 9.71
CA THR A 362 13.40 1.66 8.65
C THR A 362 12.97 1.01 7.34
N GLY A 363 12.27 1.77 6.50
CA GLY A 363 11.92 1.42 5.13
C GLY A 363 12.98 1.86 4.12
N VAL A 364 13.94 2.70 4.54
CA VAL A 364 15.00 3.22 3.67
C VAL A 364 15.81 2.07 3.08
N GLY A 365 15.95 2.08 1.75
CA GLY A 365 16.69 1.06 1.01
C GLY A 365 15.94 -0.26 0.77
N LYS A 366 14.65 -0.33 1.13
CA LYS A 366 13.79 -1.51 0.88
C LYS A 366 12.76 -1.24 -0.21
N THR A 367 12.35 -2.31 -0.89
CA THR A 367 11.09 -2.31 -1.65
C THR A 367 9.95 -2.52 -0.67
N LEU A 368 9.13 -1.49 -0.48
CA LEU A 368 8.03 -1.52 0.50
C LEU A 368 6.81 -2.23 -0.08
N ALA A 369 6.11 -3.01 0.75
CA ALA A 369 4.79 -3.52 0.41
C ALA A 369 3.75 -2.38 0.36
N ALA A 370 2.61 -2.65 -0.29
CA ALA A 370 1.58 -1.62 -0.52
C ALA A 370 0.95 -1.07 0.77
N ASP A 371 1.06 -1.79 1.88
CA ASP A 371 0.54 -1.42 3.19
C ASP A 371 1.65 -1.07 4.21
N GLU A 372 2.88 -0.87 3.74
CA GLU A 372 4.00 -0.46 4.58
C GLU A 372 4.26 1.06 4.51
N PHE A 373 4.40 1.69 5.67
CA PHE A 373 4.83 3.08 5.81
C PHE A 373 5.55 3.29 7.14
N TYR A 374 6.78 3.81 7.10
CA TYR A 374 7.66 3.91 8.27
C TYR A 374 7.67 5.34 8.82
N TRP A 375 6.84 5.61 9.84
CA TRP A 375 6.70 6.92 10.49
C TRP A 375 8.03 7.55 10.92
N GLN A 376 8.93 6.73 11.44
CA GLN A 376 10.26 7.11 11.89
C GLN A 376 11.19 7.62 10.77
N ASP A 377 10.93 7.27 9.51
CA ASP A 377 11.74 7.77 8.38
C ASP A 377 11.44 9.26 8.09
N TYR A 378 10.34 9.79 8.62
CA TYR A 378 9.93 11.19 8.49
C TYR A 378 9.94 11.97 9.81
N LEU A 379 9.61 11.31 10.92
CA LEU A 379 9.53 11.90 12.25
C LEU A 379 10.78 11.62 13.10
N GLY A 380 11.70 10.81 12.58
CA GLY A 380 12.91 10.38 13.27
C GLY A 380 12.62 9.44 14.44
N LYS A 381 13.64 9.25 15.28
CA LYS A 381 13.60 8.35 16.44
C LYS A 381 12.55 8.75 17.50
N ASP A 382 12.12 10.02 17.51
CA ASP A 382 11.12 10.57 18.42
C ASP A 382 9.66 10.29 17.99
N TYR A 383 9.40 9.59 16.88
CA TYR A 383 8.03 9.27 16.43
C TYR A 383 7.18 8.56 17.52
N ALA A 384 7.80 7.65 18.28
CA ALA A 384 7.14 6.96 19.38
C ALA A 384 6.83 7.89 20.56
N VAL A 385 7.73 8.83 20.85
CA VAL A 385 7.51 9.89 21.85
C VAL A 385 6.28 10.70 21.47
N ARG A 386 6.23 11.13 20.20
CA ARG A 386 5.10 11.88 19.65
C ARG A 386 3.79 11.11 19.70
N ALA A 387 3.79 9.83 19.30
CA ALA A 387 2.60 8.97 19.38
C ALA A 387 2.07 8.84 20.82
N ILE A 388 2.96 8.68 21.81
CA ILE A 388 2.57 8.61 23.22
C ILE A 388 2.05 9.96 23.73
N GLN A 389 2.67 11.09 23.36
CA GLN A 389 2.15 12.43 23.70
C GLN A 389 0.72 12.61 23.18
N LEU A 390 0.48 12.26 21.92
CA LEU A 390 -0.84 12.32 21.29
C LEU A 390 -1.85 11.40 22.00
N ALA A 391 -1.44 10.17 22.33
CA ALA A 391 -2.30 9.24 23.04
C ALA A 391 -2.68 9.75 24.45
N ARG A 392 -1.75 10.40 25.16
CA ARG A 392 -2.04 11.07 26.43
C ARG A 392 -2.92 12.29 26.28
N GLN A 393 -2.73 13.08 25.22
CA GLN A 393 -3.47 14.31 24.97
C GLN A 393 -4.95 14.04 24.63
N TYR A 394 -5.21 13.02 23.82
CA TYR A 394 -6.56 12.75 23.29
C TYR A 394 -7.30 11.60 23.98
N GLY A 395 -6.56 10.69 24.63
CA GLY A 395 -7.09 9.61 25.45
C GLY A 395 -7.46 10.05 26.87
N ASN A 396 -7.68 9.08 27.77
CA ASN A 396 -7.89 9.37 29.18
C ASN A 396 -6.56 9.32 29.93
N ALA A 397 -6.41 10.15 30.97
CA ALA A 397 -5.22 10.16 31.82
C ALA A 397 -4.91 8.81 32.48
N THR A 398 -5.93 7.97 32.67
CA THR A 398 -5.81 6.64 33.29
C THR A 398 -5.53 5.51 32.30
N ASP A 399 -5.60 5.77 30.99
CA ASP A 399 -5.41 4.74 29.98
C ASP A 399 -3.99 4.15 30.06
N LYS A 400 -3.85 2.84 29.82
CA LYS A 400 -2.55 2.16 29.86
C LYS A 400 -1.94 2.10 28.47
N LEU A 401 -0.76 2.70 28.32
CA LEU A 401 -0.07 2.79 27.03
C LEU A 401 1.09 1.82 26.97
N PHE A 402 1.02 0.92 25.99
CA PHE A 402 2.00 -0.14 25.75
C PHE A 402 2.84 0.15 24.51
N VAL A 403 4.07 -0.34 24.55
CA VAL A 403 4.88 -0.59 23.35
C VAL A 403 4.96 -2.10 23.17
N ASN A 404 4.58 -2.60 22.00
CA ASN A 404 4.43 -4.04 21.70
C ASN A 404 5.41 -4.48 20.61
N ASP A 405 5.97 -5.69 20.70
CA ASP A 405 6.86 -6.26 19.68
C ASP A 405 6.91 -7.80 19.76
N TYR A 406 7.44 -8.45 18.73
CA TYR A 406 7.67 -9.90 18.64
C TYR A 406 9.15 -10.28 18.69
N GLY A 407 9.43 -11.57 18.92
CA GLY A 407 10.79 -12.13 18.90
C GLY A 407 11.63 -11.69 20.10
N LEU A 408 10.99 -11.14 21.13
CA LEU A 408 11.64 -10.75 22.38
C LEU A 408 12.07 -12.01 23.17
N GLU A 409 11.39 -13.12 22.93
CA GLU A 409 11.64 -14.43 23.51
C GLU A 409 12.83 -15.18 22.88
N ASN A 410 13.48 -14.59 21.87
CA ASN A 410 14.64 -15.22 21.22
C ASN A 410 15.79 -15.45 22.21
N PRO A 411 16.50 -16.59 22.16
CA PRO A 411 17.52 -16.94 23.15
C PRO A 411 18.66 -15.92 23.30
N ASP A 412 18.99 -15.15 22.25
CA ASP A 412 20.05 -14.14 22.30
C ASP A 412 19.65 -12.85 23.05
N GLN A 413 18.35 -12.67 23.33
CA GLN A 413 17.75 -11.55 24.06
C GLN A 413 18.00 -10.17 23.46
N LYS A 414 18.57 -10.07 22.24
CA LYS A 414 18.99 -8.78 21.67
C LYS A 414 17.81 -7.86 21.45
N LYS A 415 16.71 -8.38 20.89
CA LYS A 415 15.51 -7.60 20.61
C LYS A 415 14.77 -7.19 21.88
N CYS A 416 14.72 -8.06 22.89
CA CYS A 416 14.19 -7.72 24.21
C CYS A 416 14.96 -6.56 24.85
N GLN A 417 16.28 -6.61 24.86
CA GLN A 417 17.13 -5.55 25.43
C GLN A 417 17.04 -4.26 24.61
N GLY A 418 17.03 -4.36 23.28
CA GLY A 418 16.86 -3.23 22.38
C GLY A 418 15.55 -2.49 22.60
N LEU A 419 14.43 -3.22 22.76
CA LEU A 419 13.14 -2.62 23.06
C LEU A 419 13.15 -1.90 24.42
N ILE A 420 13.73 -2.51 25.47
CA ILE A 420 13.86 -1.87 26.79
C ILE A 420 14.70 -0.59 26.68
N GLN A 421 15.81 -0.61 25.94
CA GLN A 421 16.64 0.57 25.71
C GLN A 421 15.89 1.67 24.94
N TYR A 422 15.09 1.30 23.95
CA TYR A 422 14.29 2.26 23.20
C TYR A 422 13.19 2.87 24.07
N ILE A 423 12.54 2.09 24.93
CA ILE A 423 11.57 2.60 25.91
C ILE A 423 12.25 3.56 26.90
N ASN A 424 13.44 3.24 27.41
CA ASN A 424 14.19 4.15 28.27
C ASN A 424 14.52 5.47 27.54
N TYR A 425 14.87 5.40 26.25
CA TYR A 425 15.04 6.60 25.42
C TYR A 425 13.75 7.41 25.30
N ILE A 426 12.62 6.76 25.01
CA ILE A 426 11.31 7.41 24.92
C ILE A 426 10.99 8.13 26.22
N GLU A 427 11.18 7.48 27.37
CA GLU A 427 10.87 8.07 28.67
C GLU A 427 11.84 9.19 29.06
N SER A 428 13.10 9.14 28.60
CA SER A 428 14.05 10.24 28.78
C SER A 428 13.61 11.55 28.11
N LYS A 429 12.65 11.49 27.17
CA LYS A 429 12.03 12.64 26.51
C LYS A 429 10.79 13.18 27.22
N GLY A 430 10.48 12.69 28.43
CA GLY A 430 9.44 13.24 29.30
C GLY A 430 8.04 12.63 29.12
N VAL A 431 7.90 11.53 28.38
CA VAL A 431 6.65 10.75 28.32
C VAL A 431 6.75 9.48 29.15
N LYS A 432 5.61 8.85 29.45
CA LYS A 432 5.56 7.60 30.23
C LYS A 432 4.96 6.46 29.43
N VAL A 433 5.69 5.33 29.38
CA VAL A 433 5.22 4.03 28.89
C VAL A 433 4.78 3.22 30.11
N ASP A 434 3.49 2.86 30.18
CA ASP A 434 2.96 2.13 31.32
C ASP A 434 3.29 0.64 31.26
N GLY A 435 3.43 0.09 30.05
CA GLY A 435 3.60 -1.33 29.86
C GLY A 435 4.37 -1.74 28.61
N ILE A 436 4.80 -3.00 28.61
CA ILE A 436 5.45 -3.67 27.49
C ILE A 436 4.57 -4.85 27.07
N GLY A 437 4.22 -4.88 25.79
CA GLY A 437 3.58 -6.01 25.13
C GLY A 437 4.64 -6.93 24.54
N THR A 438 4.49 -8.24 24.74
CA THR A 438 5.24 -9.25 23.99
C THR A 438 4.24 -10.12 23.22
N GLN A 439 4.37 -10.14 21.90
CA GLN A 439 3.42 -10.84 21.03
C GLN A 439 3.38 -12.34 21.33
N MET A 440 4.55 -12.97 21.50
CA MET A 440 4.66 -14.42 21.77
C MET A 440 4.08 -15.30 20.66
N HIS A 441 4.31 -14.94 19.40
CA HIS A 441 4.09 -15.83 18.25
C HIS A 441 5.15 -16.93 18.21
N VAL A 442 4.97 -17.96 19.02
CA VAL A 442 5.99 -18.99 19.21
C VAL A 442 5.80 -20.17 18.26
N THR A 443 6.85 -20.97 18.11
CA THR A 443 6.81 -22.24 17.39
C THR A 443 7.52 -23.28 18.25
N LEU A 444 6.79 -24.31 18.65
CA LEU A 444 7.36 -25.46 19.35
C LEU A 444 8.42 -26.11 18.44
N GLY A 445 9.62 -26.32 18.98
CA GLY A 445 10.79 -26.82 18.25
C GLY A 445 11.70 -25.72 17.69
N ILE A 446 11.30 -24.45 17.78
CA ILE A 446 12.15 -23.28 17.49
C ILE A 446 12.39 -22.44 18.75
N ASN A 447 11.32 -22.00 19.41
CA ASN A 447 11.43 -21.23 20.65
C ASN A 447 11.65 -22.17 21.83
N THR A 448 12.43 -21.73 22.83
CA THR A 448 12.75 -22.51 24.03
C THR A 448 12.17 -21.86 25.28
N ILE A 449 11.88 -22.67 26.31
CA ILE A 449 11.37 -22.13 27.57
C ILE A 449 12.42 -21.25 28.26
N GLU A 450 13.70 -21.52 28.08
CA GLU A 450 14.80 -20.72 28.62
C GLU A 450 14.80 -19.29 28.04
N GLY A 451 14.63 -19.15 26.72
CA GLY A 451 14.54 -17.84 26.07
C GLY A 451 13.31 -17.04 26.54
N ILE A 452 12.17 -17.72 26.68
CA ILE A 452 10.93 -17.12 27.17
C ILE A 452 11.07 -16.67 28.63
N ARG A 453 11.66 -17.50 29.50
CA ARG A 453 11.91 -17.14 30.91
C ARG A 453 12.92 -16.00 31.04
N ALA A 454 13.96 -15.98 30.22
CA ALA A 454 14.93 -14.88 30.19
C ALA A 454 14.23 -13.56 29.79
N MET A 455 13.40 -13.58 28.75
CA MET A 455 12.60 -12.43 28.33
C MET A 455 11.68 -11.96 29.46
N LEU A 456 10.88 -12.84 30.06
CA LEU A 456 9.97 -12.47 31.15
C LEU A 456 10.73 -11.87 32.36
N THR A 457 11.91 -12.39 32.68
CA THR A 457 12.77 -11.86 33.74
C THR A 457 13.25 -10.44 33.41
N ASN A 458 13.72 -10.22 32.17
CA ASN A 458 14.15 -8.90 31.69
C ASN A 458 12.99 -7.89 31.70
N LEU A 459 11.81 -8.31 31.25
CA LEU A 459 10.61 -7.49 31.26
C LEU A 459 10.14 -7.15 32.69
N ALA A 460 10.14 -8.12 33.60
CA ALA A 460 9.80 -7.89 35.01
C ALA A 460 10.71 -6.83 35.66
N ALA A 461 12.02 -6.88 35.38
CA ALA A 461 13.00 -5.94 35.92
C ALA A 461 12.75 -4.46 35.54
N THR A 462 11.95 -4.19 34.51
CA THR A 462 11.60 -2.82 34.10
C THR A 462 10.61 -2.14 35.06
N GLY A 463 9.92 -2.88 35.92
CA GLY A 463 8.85 -2.37 36.77
C GLY A 463 7.54 -2.01 36.02
N LYS A 464 7.48 -2.23 34.70
CA LYS A 464 6.32 -1.90 33.86
C LYS A 464 5.26 -3.00 33.89
N LEU A 465 4.04 -2.66 33.47
CA LEU A 465 3.00 -3.64 33.20
C LEU A 465 3.41 -4.55 32.04
N ILE A 466 3.32 -5.86 32.20
CA ILE A 466 3.67 -6.83 31.17
C ILE A 466 2.40 -7.51 30.68
N LYS A 467 2.17 -7.50 29.36
CA LYS A 467 1.09 -8.23 28.70
C LYS A 467 1.69 -9.18 27.66
N ILE A 468 1.29 -10.46 27.70
CA ILE A 468 1.44 -11.31 26.52
C ILE A 468 0.26 -10.98 25.60
N THR A 469 0.53 -10.43 24.42
CA THR A 469 -0.48 -9.73 23.60
C THR A 469 -1.07 -10.59 22.49
N GLU A 470 -0.35 -11.59 21.98
CA GLU A 470 -0.72 -12.29 20.75
C GLU A 470 -0.30 -13.77 20.76
N LEU A 471 -0.39 -14.45 21.92
CA LEU A 471 0.10 -15.82 22.05
C LEU A 471 -0.61 -16.76 21.07
N ASP A 472 0.18 -17.39 20.22
CA ASP A 472 -0.18 -18.56 19.42
C ASP A 472 1.04 -19.45 19.23
N MET A 473 0.81 -20.70 18.83
CA MET A 473 1.87 -21.70 18.79
C MET A 473 1.74 -22.59 17.56
N GLY A 474 2.72 -22.51 16.67
CA GLY A 474 2.93 -23.53 15.62
C GLY A 474 3.79 -24.68 16.14
N ILE A 475 4.00 -25.70 15.30
CA ILE A 475 4.93 -26.81 15.57
C ILE A 475 5.90 -26.93 14.41
N ARG A 476 7.19 -27.04 14.70
CA ARG A 476 8.23 -27.40 13.73
C ARG A 476 9.04 -28.58 14.28
N PRO A 477 8.97 -29.76 13.65
CA PRO A 477 9.76 -30.91 14.09
C PRO A 477 11.25 -30.65 13.94
N ALA A 478 12.06 -31.28 14.80
CA ALA A 478 13.51 -31.19 14.71
C ALA A 478 14.01 -31.64 13.32
N GLY A 479 14.92 -30.86 12.73
CA GLY A 479 15.46 -31.13 11.39
C GLY A 479 14.55 -30.74 10.22
N SER A 480 13.32 -30.26 10.47
CA SER A 480 12.42 -29.73 9.44
C SER A 480 12.59 -28.22 9.26
N MET A 481 12.46 -27.74 8.03
CA MET A 481 12.33 -26.31 7.71
C MET A 481 10.86 -25.87 7.62
N ALA A 482 9.92 -26.82 7.59
CA ALA A 482 8.48 -26.57 7.45
C ALA A 482 7.74 -26.79 8.76
N ASN A 483 6.76 -25.92 9.04
CA ASN A 483 5.82 -26.08 10.14
C ASN A 483 4.78 -27.17 9.81
N VAL A 484 4.34 -27.91 10.83
CA VAL A 484 3.30 -28.93 10.73
C VAL A 484 1.96 -28.28 10.39
N LYS A 485 1.21 -28.90 9.47
CA LYS A 485 -0.15 -28.50 9.15
C LYS A 485 -1.16 -29.25 10.01
N THR A 486 -2.34 -28.67 10.23
CA THR A 486 -3.42 -29.26 11.04
C THR A 486 -3.82 -30.64 10.55
N ALA A 487 -3.74 -30.90 9.23
CA ALA A 487 -4.04 -32.21 8.66
C ALA A 487 -3.00 -33.29 9.03
N ASP A 488 -1.77 -32.90 9.35
CA ASP A 488 -0.63 -33.81 9.56
C ASP A 488 -0.20 -33.88 11.03
N VAL A 489 -0.87 -33.14 11.92
CA VAL A 489 -0.47 -33.06 13.34
C VAL A 489 -0.84 -34.34 14.08
N THR A 490 0.13 -34.90 14.82
CA THR A 490 -0.11 -36.10 15.64
C THR A 490 -0.60 -35.73 17.04
N PHE A 491 -1.26 -36.67 17.71
CA PHE A 491 -1.71 -36.46 19.10
C PHE A 491 -0.53 -36.19 20.05
N ASP A 492 0.60 -36.88 19.88
CA ASP A 492 1.81 -36.65 20.68
C ASP A 492 2.36 -35.23 20.50
N GLN A 493 2.36 -34.72 19.27
CA GLN A 493 2.74 -33.33 18.99
C GLN A 493 1.77 -32.34 19.66
N LEU A 494 0.46 -32.62 19.66
CA LEU A 494 -0.53 -31.81 20.38
C LEU A 494 -0.30 -31.85 21.91
N LYS A 495 0.15 -32.99 22.47
CA LYS A 495 0.49 -33.10 23.89
C LYS A 495 1.78 -32.34 24.24
N GLN A 496 2.79 -32.34 23.36
CA GLN A 496 3.97 -31.50 23.52
C GLN A 496 3.63 -30.00 23.44
N MET A 497 2.77 -29.61 22.50
CA MET A 497 2.23 -28.25 22.43
C MET A 497 1.48 -27.87 23.71
N SER A 498 0.63 -28.75 24.23
CA SER A 498 -0.06 -28.56 25.51
C SER A 498 0.93 -28.31 26.64
N ASP A 499 1.95 -29.14 26.77
CA ASP A 499 2.95 -28.97 27.84
C ASP A 499 3.72 -27.64 27.69
N PHE A 500 4.07 -27.25 26.46
CA PHE A 500 4.77 -26.00 26.25
C PHE A 500 3.90 -24.76 26.54
N TYR A 501 2.60 -24.79 26.18
CA TYR A 501 1.64 -23.76 26.62
C TYR A 501 1.61 -23.64 28.15
N LYS A 502 1.54 -24.77 28.86
CA LYS A 502 1.55 -24.80 30.32
C LYS A 502 2.81 -24.17 30.89
N GLN A 503 3.98 -24.53 30.36
CA GLN A 503 5.26 -23.97 30.78
C GLN A 503 5.32 -22.45 30.59
N ILE A 504 4.88 -21.94 29.44
CA ILE A 504 4.87 -20.49 29.13
C ILE A 504 3.96 -19.73 30.08
N VAL A 505 2.71 -20.17 30.22
CA VAL A 505 1.72 -19.48 31.05
C VAL A 505 2.13 -19.52 32.52
N LYS A 506 2.64 -20.66 33.01
CA LYS A 506 3.16 -20.80 34.37
C LYS A 506 4.37 -19.91 34.62
N ALA A 507 5.30 -19.83 33.66
CA ALA A 507 6.46 -18.93 33.74
C ALA A 507 6.06 -17.46 33.87
N TYR A 508 5.00 -17.02 33.17
CA TYR A 508 4.47 -15.66 33.32
C TYR A 508 4.01 -15.39 34.76
N PHE A 509 3.26 -16.30 35.37
CA PHE A 509 2.82 -16.16 36.77
C PHE A 509 3.95 -16.35 37.80
N GLU A 510 5.01 -17.08 37.47
CA GLU A 510 6.18 -17.23 38.34
C GLU A 510 7.05 -15.97 38.32
N LEU A 511 7.34 -15.43 37.13
CA LEU A 511 8.39 -14.43 36.94
C LEU A 511 7.90 -12.98 36.93
N ILE A 512 6.69 -12.71 36.45
CA ILE A 512 6.14 -11.36 36.45
C ILE A 512 5.50 -11.09 37.82
N PRO A 513 5.88 -10.03 38.56
CA PRO A 513 5.24 -9.70 39.84
C PRO A 513 3.75 -9.40 39.69
N ALA A 514 2.93 -9.73 40.69
CA ALA A 514 1.47 -9.61 40.59
C ALA A 514 0.97 -8.20 40.19
N ALA A 515 1.63 -7.14 40.67
CA ALA A 515 1.29 -5.75 40.33
C ALA A 515 1.65 -5.36 38.88
N GLN A 516 2.52 -6.13 38.22
CA GLN A 516 2.93 -5.93 36.83
C GLN A 516 2.13 -6.80 35.84
N ARG A 517 1.32 -7.75 36.31
CA ARG A 517 0.60 -8.69 35.43
C ARG A 517 -0.62 -8.02 34.80
N TYR A 518 -0.49 -7.51 33.58
CA TYR A 518 -1.64 -6.94 32.90
C TYR A 518 -2.55 -8.00 32.29
N GLY A 519 -1.98 -9.04 31.67
CA GLY A 519 -2.80 -10.05 30.99
C GLY A 519 -2.05 -10.97 30.03
N ILE A 520 -2.77 -11.96 29.52
CA ILE A 520 -2.38 -12.83 28.41
C ILE A 520 -3.54 -12.84 27.40
N THR A 521 -3.25 -12.59 26.13
CA THR A 521 -4.18 -12.74 25.02
C THR A 521 -3.77 -13.93 24.16
N GLN A 522 -4.72 -14.83 23.86
CA GLN A 522 -4.58 -15.86 22.84
C GLN A 522 -4.98 -15.26 21.48
N TRP A 523 -4.07 -15.23 20.50
CA TRP A 523 -4.33 -14.56 19.21
C TRP A 523 -5.26 -15.34 18.30
N SER A 524 -4.97 -16.62 18.12
CA SER A 524 -5.77 -17.54 17.30
C SER A 524 -6.57 -18.47 18.19
N LEU A 525 -7.90 -18.34 18.18
CA LEU A 525 -8.78 -19.19 18.97
C LEU A 525 -8.92 -20.58 18.34
N VAL A 526 -9.16 -20.61 17.04
CA VAL A 526 -9.27 -21.85 16.24
C VAL A 526 -8.02 -22.06 15.40
N ASP A 527 -7.81 -23.28 14.94
CA ASP A 527 -6.75 -23.60 13.98
C ASP A 527 -6.87 -22.76 12.71
N SER A 528 -5.72 -22.33 12.19
CA SER A 528 -5.69 -21.40 11.07
C SER A 528 -6.18 -22.09 9.80
N PRO A 529 -7.14 -21.51 9.06
CA PRO A 529 -7.57 -22.07 7.79
C PRO A 529 -6.43 -22.00 6.75
N THR A 530 -6.47 -22.87 5.75
CA THR A 530 -5.46 -22.90 4.67
C THR A 530 -5.43 -21.62 3.84
N SER A 531 -6.54 -20.86 3.81
CA SER A 531 -6.66 -19.58 3.13
C SER A 531 -6.20 -18.37 3.97
N SER A 532 -5.81 -18.58 5.23
CA SER A 532 -5.40 -17.50 6.12
C SER A 532 -4.12 -16.82 5.62
N SER A 533 -4.03 -15.50 5.75
CA SER A 533 -2.76 -14.77 5.60
C SER A 533 -1.81 -14.99 6.77
N TRP A 534 -2.31 -15.47 7.92
CA TRP A 534 -1.54 -15.75 9.12
C TRP A 534 -1.43 -17.25 9.39
N ARG A 535 -0.21 -17.79 9.32
CA ARG A 535 0.11 -19.22 9.58
C ARG A 535 -0.86 -20.21 8.89
N PRO A 536 -1.02 -20.14 7.55
CA PRO A 536 -2.06 -20.89 6.83
C PRO A 536 -2.00 -22.39 7.10
N GLY A 537 -3.12 -22.94 7.56
CA GLY A 537 -3.28 -24.37 7.81
C GLY A 537 -2.53 -24.93 9.02
N GLU A 538 -2.01 -24.09 9.91
CA GLU A 538 -1.28 -24.55 11.12
C GLU A 538 -2.21 -24.79 12.33
N PRO A 539 -1.87 -25.74 13.23
CA PRO A 539 -2.71 -26.13 14.37
C PRO A 539 -2.54 -25.18 15.57
N ILE A 540 -2.70 -23.88 15.36
CA ILE A 540 -2.34 -22.83 16.31
C ILE A 540 -3.43 -22.46 17.33
N GLY A 541 -4.64 -22.99 17.17
CA GLY A 541 -5.78 -22.70 18.05
C GLY A 541 -5.78 -23.49 19.35
N LEU A 542 -6.44 -22.95 20.38
CA LEU A 542 -6.85 -23.74 21.55
C LEU A 542 -8.06 -24.64 21.22
N TRP A 543 -8.80 -24.28 20.19
CA TRP A 543 -9.88 -25.05 19.59
C TRP A 543 -9.51 -25.49 18.16
N ASP A 544 -10.11 -26.57 17.69
CA ASP A 544 -10.07 -26.95 16.28
C ASP A 544 -11.05 -26.08 15.45
N ALA A 545 -11.06 -26.27 14.13
CA ALA A 545 -11.96 -25.52 13.22
C ALA A 545 -13.45 -25.80 13.46
N ASN A 546 -13.79 -26.86 14.18
CA ASN A 546 -15.16 -27.22 14.57
C ASN A 546 -15.52 -26.77 15.99
N TYR A 547 -14.66 -25.94 16.61
CA TYR A 547 -14.82 -25.42 17.96
C TYR A 547 -14.74 -26.48 19.08
N ASN A 548 -14.13 -27.63 18.83
CA ASN A 548 -13.78 -28.59 19.88
C ASN A 548 -12.48 -28.19 20.55
N ARG A 549 -12.40 -28.35 21.88
CA ARG A 549 -11.16 -28.09 22.62
C ARG A 549 -10.06 -29.07 22.17
N LYS A 550 -8.84 -28.56 22.05
CA LYS A 550 -7.63 -29.34 21.79
C LYS A 550 -6.83 -29.57 23.07
N PRO A 551 -5.83 -30.48 23.08
CA PRO A 551 -4.88 -30.57 24.19
C PRO A 551 -4.24 -29.23 24.56
N ALA A 552 -3.98 -28.35 23.58
CA ALA A 552 -3.51 -26.98 23.84
C ALA A 552 -4.38 -26.19 24.84
N TYR A 553 -5.72 -26.38 24.81
CA TYR A 553 -6.64 -25.78 25.79
C TYR A 553 -6.32 -26.24 27.22
N ALA A 554 -6.08 -27.55 27.41
CA ALA A 554 -5.73 -28.10 28.71
C ALA A 554 -4.40 -27.53 29.20
N GLY A 555 -3.37 -27.49 28.34
CA GLY A 555 -2.09 -26.87 28.67
C GLY A 555 -2.20 -25.41 29.10
N PHE A 556 -2.97 -24.62 28.35
CA PHE A 556 -3.24 -23.23 28.70
C PHE A 556 -3.94 -23.11 30.06
N ALA A 557 -5.02 -23.89 30.27
CA ALA A 557 -5.79 -23.89 31.51
C ALA A 557 -4.97 -24.33 32.73
N ASP A 558 -4.19 -25.40 32.61
CA ASP A 558 -3.26 -25.89 33.63
C ASP A 558 -2.22 -24.83 34.00
N GLY A 559 -1.76 -24.05 33.02
CA GLY A 559 -0.82 -22.95 33.27
C GLY A 559 -1.46 -21.77 34.00
N LEU A 560 -2.76 -21.53 33.80
CA LEU A 560 -3.53 -20.51 34.54
C LEU A 560 -3.83 -20.96 35.98
N GLN A 561 -3.94 -22.27 36.22
CA GLN A 561 -4.25 -22.84 37.52
C GLN A 561 -3.12 -22.57 38.52
N LYS A 562 -3.46 -21.90 39.62
CA LYS A 562 -2.53 -21.57 40.71
C LYS A 562 -2.27 -22.75 41.63
#